data_AF-A0A2P7NTX9-F1
#
_entry.id   AF-A0A2P7NTX9-F1
#
_cell.length_a   1.000
_cell.length_b   1.000
_cell.length_c   1.000
_cell.angle_alpha   90.00
_cell.angle_beta   90.00
_cell.angle_gamma   90.00
#
_symmetry.space_group_name_H-M   'P 1'
#
loop_
_entity.id
_entity.type
_entity.pdbx_description
1 polymer ?
#
loop_
_entity_poly.entity_id
_entity_poly.type
_entity_poly.pdbx_seq_one_letter_code
_entity_poly.pdbx_strand_id
1 'polypeptide(L)'
;MKRINRDKEGFFNVNLSQNEIVTLVSGYIPYIIFERDPEIPEGEFLWINYASKEEDIVPPIIDPFPCRILSYVCFVKPIHILTLSADEFSIDFMEMIEEFKAKVEKTDEYIRSTISLPKAALSPFNSLKAQGSRR
;
A
#
# COMPACT_ATOMS: atom_id res chain seq x y z
N MET A 1 2.18 -7.59 9.14
CA MET A 1 3.41 -7.15 8.46
C MET A 1 3.34 -7.64 7.02
N LYS A 2 3.30 -6.72 6.03
CA LYS A 2 3.36 -7.08 4.61
C LYS A 2 4.76 -7.54 4.25
N ARG A 3 4.87 -8.49 3.32
CA ARG A 3 6.15 -8.99 2.81
C ARG A 3 6.07 -9.12 1.30
N ILE A 4 7.14 -8.71 0.63
CA ILE A 4 7.36 -9.04 -0.78
C ILE A 4 7.76 -10.50 -0.84
N ASN A 5 7.10 -11.25 -1.71
CA ASN A 5 7.46 -12.62 -2.04
C ASN A 5 8.02 -12.64 -3.46
N ARG A 6 8.98 -13.53 -3.71
CA ARG A 6 9.45 -13.83 -5.06
C ARG A 6 8.96 -15.21 -5.46
N ASP A 7 8.25 -15.32 -6.57
CA ASP A 7 7.79 -16.63 -7.04
C ASP A 7 8.88 -17.40 -7.83
N LYS A 8 8.49 -18.57 -8.34
CA LYS A 8 9.36 -19.48 -9.10
C LYS A 8 9.78 -18.93 -10.45
N GLU A 9 9.00 -18.01 -11.01
CA GLU A 9 9.25 -17.35 -12.29
C GLU A 9 10.13 -16.11 -12.09
N GLY A 10 10.27 -15.65 -10.85
CA GLY A 10 11.15 -14.58 -10.44
C GLY A 10 10.43 -13.26 -10.21
N PHE A 11 9.10 -13.22 -10.32
CA PHE A 11 8.29 -12.02 -10.13
C PHE A 11 8.14 -11.65 -8.65
N PHE A 12 8.04 -10.35 -8.39
CA PHE A 12 7.84 -9.80 -7.05
C PHE A 12 6.36 -9.59 -6.78
N ASN A 13 5.87 -10.14 -5.67
CA ASN A 13 4.45 -10.27 -5.39
C ASN A 13 4.14 -9.75 -3.98
N VAL A 14 3.01 -9.07 -3.80
CA VAL A 14 2.50 -8.69 -2.48
C VAL A 14 1.01 -8.92 -2.39
N ASN A 15 0.56 -9.37 -1.22
CA ASN A 15 -0.85 -9.56 -0.93
C ASN A 15 -1.41 -8.29 -0.28
N LEU A 16 -2.49 -7.74 -0.84
CA LEU A 16 -3.19 -6.56 -0.33
C LEU A 16 -4.63 -6.89 0.06
N SER A 17 -5.14 -6.14 1.03
CA SER A 17 -6.56 -6.18 1.40
C SER A 17 -7.42 -5.37 0.44
N GLN A 18 -8.75 -5.58 0.50
CA GLN A 18 -9.72 -4.85 -0.32
C GLN A 18 -9.50 -3.33 -0.26
N ASN A 19 -9.39 -2.79 0.95
CA ASN A 19 -9.25 -1.35 1.15
C ASN A 19 -7.98 -0.80 0.49
N GLU A 20 -6.90 -1.57 0.50
CA GLU A 20 -5.61 -1.17 -0.09
C GLU A 20 -5.67 -1.22 -1.61
N ILE A 21 -6.29 -2.26 -2.17
CA ILE A 21 -6.52 -2.38 -3.61
C ILE A 21 -7.44 -1.26 -4.08
N VAL A 22 -8.59 -1.05 -3.41
CA VAL A 22 -9.50 0.06 -3.71
C VAL A 22 -8.73 1.37 -3.67
N THR A 23 -7.97 1.66 -2.62
CA THR A 23 -7.22 2.92 -2.49
C THR A 23 -6.18 3.11 -3.61
N LEU A 24 -5.47 2.05 -3.98
CA LEU A 24 -4.47 2.03 -5.04
C LEU A 24 -5.09 2.29 -6.41
N VAL A 25 -6.16 1.56 -6.75
CA VAL A 25 -6.88 1.64 -8.04
C VAL A 25 -7.61 2.97 -8.16
N SER A 26 -8.12 3.49 -7.04
CA SER A 26 -8.89 4.72 -7.01
C SER A 26 -8.08 5.97 -7.30
N GLY A 27 -6.75 5.88 -7.32
CA GLY A 27 -5.84 7.02 -7.46
C GLY A 27 -5.77 7.94 -6.23
N TYR A 28 -6.46 7.61 -5.13
CA TYR A 28 -6.46 8.43 -3.92
C TYR A 28 -5.09 8.42 -3.23
N ILE A 29 -4.50 7.24 -3.07
CA ILE A 29 -3.21 7.09 -2.42
C ILE A 29 -2.46 5.89 -3.03
N PRO A 30 -1.59 6.12 -4.02
CA PRO A 30 -0.87 5.06 -4.71
C PRO A 30 0.33 4.53 -3.92
N TYR A 31 0.31 4.51 -2.58
CA TYR A 31 1.47 4.06 -1.79
C TYR A 31 1.20 2.80 -0.95
N ILE A 32 2.23 1.96 -0.85
CA ILE A 32 2.27 0.78 0.02
C ILE A 32 3.43 0.94 1.00
N ILE A 33 3.13 0.72 2.28
CA ILE A 33 4.10 0.82 3.37
C ILE A 33 4.60 -0.58 3.75
N PHE A 34 5.91 -0.70 3.90
CA PHE A 34 6.64 -1.86 4.39
C PHE A 34 7.46 -1.49 5.63
N GLU A 35 7.59 -2.44 6.54
CA GLU A 35 8.39 -2.28 7.77
C GLU A 35 9.84 -2.78 7.59
N ARG A 36 10.18 -3.25 6.38
CA ARG A 36 11.51 -3.71 5.96
C ARG A 36 11.73 -3.27 4.52
N ASP A 37 12.99 -3.19 4.12
CA ASP A 37 13.35 -2.94 2.73
C ASP A 37 12.69 -4.01 1.84
N PRO A 38 11.90 -3.63 0.84
CA PRO A 38 11.28 -4.58 -0.07
C PRO A 38 12.29 -5.25 -1.02
N GLU A 39 13.52 -4.72 -1.14
CA GLU A 39 14.62 -5.28 -1.96
C GLU A 39 14.22 -5.55 -3.43
N ILE A 40 13.30 -4.74 -3.98
CA ILE A 40 12.87 -4.85 -5.38
C ILE A 40 13.86 -4.05 -6.27
N PRO A 41 14.46 -4.66 -7.30
CA PRO A 41 15.31 -3.97 -8.25
C PRO A 41 14.57 -2.86 -9.03
N GLU A 42 15.31 -1.86 -9.48
CA GLU A 42 14.77 -0.80 -10.33
C GLU A 42 14.29 -1.36 -11.69
N GLY A 43 13.14 -0.88 -12.17
CA GLY A 43 12.54 -1.31 -13.44
C GLY A 43 11.67 -2.56 -13.35
N GLU A 44 11.60 -3.20 -12.19
CA GLU A 44 10.73 -4.36 -11.95
C GLU A 44 9.27 -3.95 -11.67
N PHE A 45 8.37 -4.91 -11.89
CA PHE A 45 6.96 -4.80 -11.53
C PHE A 45 6.68 -5.48 -10.19
N LEU A 46 5.74 -4.90 -9.45
CA LEU A 46 5.18 -5.51 -8.25
C LEU A 46 3.79 -6.03 -8.57
N TRP A 47 3.63 -7.35 -8.54
CA TRP A 47 2.36 -8.03 -8.73
C TRP A 47 1.52 -7.95 -7.45
N ILE A 48 0.30 -7.44 -7.60
CA ILE A 48 -0.64 -7.28 -6.50
C ILE A 48 -1.60 -8.47 -6.52
N ASN A 49 -1.58 -9.25 -5.45
CA ASN A 49 -2.55 -10.30 -5.20
C ASN A 49 -3.61 -9.80 -4.22
N TYR A 50 -4.87 -10.16 -4.47
CA TYR A 50 -5.93 -9.89 -3.52
C TYR A 50 -6.01 -10.96 -2.43
N ALA A 51 -5.77 -10.56 -1.18
CA ALA A 51 -6.00 -11.39 -0.01
C ALA A 51 -7.46 -11.24 0.46
N SER A 52 -8.37 -11.86 -0.28
CA SER A 52 -9.82 -11.82 -0.01
C SER A 52 -10.17 -12.45 1.34
N LYS A 53 -11.18 -11.89 2.00
CA LYS A 53 -11.86 -12.43 3.18
C LYS A 53 -13.33 -12.67 2.87
N GLU A 54 -14.00 -13.49 3.68
CA GLU A 54 -15.42 -13.84 3.49
C GLU A 54 -16.35 -12.62 3.55
N GLU A 55 -15.98 -11.58 4.30
CA GLU A 55 -16.76 -10.35 4.49
C GLU A 55 -16.45 -9.29 3.42
N ASP A 56 -15.51 -9.57 2.51
CA ASP A 56 -15.12 -8.59 1.51
C ASP A 56 -16.21 -8.46 0.42
N ILE A 57 -16.42 -7.22 -0.01
CA ILE A 57 -17.42 -6.82 -1.00
C ILE A 57 -16.90 -7.05 -2.42
N VAL A 58 -15.59 -6.88 -2.59
CA VAL A 58 -14.88 -7.13 -3.83
C VAL A 58 -14.68 -8.65 -3.95
N PRO A 59 -15.17 -9.27 -5.03
CA PRO A 59 -15.15 -10.71 -5.18
C PRO A 59 -13.71 -11.25 -5.32
N PRO A 60 -13.44 -12.48 -4.84
CA PRO A 60 -12.11 -13.08 -4.84
C PRO A 60 -11.60 -13.47 -6.24
N ILE A 61 -12.38 -13.19 -7.29
CA ILE A 61 -12.07 -13.51 -8.70
C ILE A 61 -11.10 -12.54 -9.35
N ILE A 62 -10.50 -11.62 -8.59
CA ILE A 62 -9.55 -10.67 -9.13
C ILE A 62 -8.24 -11.38 -9.39
N ASP A 63 -7.91 -11.49 -10.66
CA ASP A 63 -6.61 -11.96 -11.09
C ASP A 63 -5.50 -11.01 -10.60
N PRO A 64 -4.33 -11.54 -10.22
CA PRO A 64 -3.18 -10.72 -9.91
C PRO A 64 -2.87 -9.73 -11.03
N PHE A 65 -2.61 -8.48 -10.68
CA PHE A 65 -2.32 -7.42 -11.65
C PHE A 65 -0.97 -6.76 -11.40
N PRO A 66 -0.24 -6.37 -12.45
CA PRO A 66 1.06 -5.74 -12.32
C PRO A 66 0.94 -4.26 -11.95
N CYS A 67 1.79 -3.82 -11.04
CA CYS A 67 2.01 -2.41 -10.72
C CYS A 67 3.46 -2.01 -10.99
N ARG A 68 3.65 -0.93 -11.74
CA ARG A 68 4.93 -0.26 -11.91
C ARG A 68 5.28 0.51 -10.64
N ILE A 69 6.53 0.36 -10.19
CA ILE A 69 7.06 1.16 -9.09
C ILE A 69 7.48 2.53 -9.63
N LEU A 70 6.82 3.59 -9.16
CA LEU A 70 7.11 4.97 -9.55
C LEU A 70 8.20 5.60 -8.67
N SER A 71 8.19 5.29 -7.37
CA SER A 71 9.21 5.79 -6.45
C SER A 71 9.33 4.93 -5.21
N TYR A 72 10.53 4.93 -4.63
CA TYR A 72 10.83 4.30 -3.35
C TYR A 72 11.40 5.33 -2.38
N VAL A 73 10.80 5.42 -1.20
CA VAL A 73 11.21 6.35 -0.14
C VAL A 73 11.41 5.57 1.16
N CYS A 74 12.59 5.70 1.76
CA CYS A 74 12.83 5.30 3.13
C CYS A 74 12.51 6.48 4.05
N PHE A 75 11.36 6.42 4.72
CA PHE A 75 10.96 7.35 5.77
C PHE A 75 11.36 6.76 7.12
N VAL A 76 11.75 7.59 8.10
CA VAL A 76 12.12 7.22 9.49
C VAL A 76 12.29 5.70 9.73
N LYS A 77 13.54 5.21 9.77
CA LYS A 77 13.83 3.76 9.85
C LYS A 77 12.90 3.05 10.88
N PRO A 78 12.22 1.95 10.51
CA PRO A 78 12.31 1.18 9.26
C PRO A 78 11.05 1.32 8.37
N ILE A 79 10.58 2.54 8.07
CA ILE A 79 9.38 2.73 7.25
C ILE A 79 9.76 2.89 5.77
N HIS A 80 9.40 1.93 4.96
CA HIS A 80 9.67 1.91 3.53
C HIS A 80 8.38 2.14 2.77
N ILE A 81 8.35 3.13 1.86
CA ILE A 81 7.14 3.53 1.13
C ILE A 81 7.42 3.33 -0.36
N LEU A 82 6.58 2.51 -1.01
CA LEU A 82 6.57 2.34 -2.46
C LEU A 82 5.37 3.08 -3.03
N THR A 83 5.61 3.98 -3.98
CA THR A 83 4.56 4.57 -4.81
C THR A 83 4.41 3.75 -6.08
N LEU A 84 3.18 3.37 -6.41
CA LEU A 84 2.86 2.41 -7.45
C LEU A 84 1.86 3.00 -8.44
N SER A 85 2.04 2.71 -9.72
CA SER A 85 1.00 2.86 -10.74
C SER A 85 0.63 1.49 -11.24
N ALA A 86 -0.65 1.15 -11.23
CA ALA A 86 -1.08 -0.02 -11.96
C ALA A 86 -0.89 0.20 -13.47
N ASP A 87 -0.47 -0.87 -14.17
CA ASP A 87 -0.17 -0.81 -15.59
C ASP A 87 -1.37 -1.29 -16.43
N GLU A 88 -2.03 -2.37 -16.00
CA GLU A 88 -3.19 -2.94 -16.66
C GLU A 88 -4.31 -3.25 -15.66
N PHE A 89 -5.53 -2.84 -15.98
CA PHE A 89 -6.74 -3.21 -15.25
C PHE A 89 -7.83 -3.69 -16.21
N SER A 90 -8.61 -4.66 -15.76
CA SER A 90 -9.89 -4.96 -16.39
C SER A 90 -10.83 -3.77 -16.24
N ILE A 91 -11.52 -3.38 -17.33
CA ILE A 91 -12.53 -2.32 -17.32
C ILE A 91 -13.64 -2.66 -16.32
N ASP A 92 -14.06 -3.93 -16.28
CA ASP A 92 -15.07 -4.43 -15.34
C ASP A 92 -14.67 -4.21 -13.88
N PHE A 93 -13.37 -4.32 -13.60
CA PHE A 93 -12.84 -4.07 -12.27
C PHE A 93 -12.87 -2.59 -11.90
N MET A 94 -12.56 -1.69 -12.84
CA MET A 94 -12.70 -0.25 -12.61
C MET A 94 -14.15 0.14 -12.34
N GLU A 95 -15.10 -0.36 -13.15
CA GLU A 95 -16.53 -0.08 -12.98
C GLU A 95 -17.02 -0.54 -11.61
N MET A 96 -16.63 -1.74 -11.17
CA MET A 96 -16.97 -2.24 -9.84
C MET A 96 -16.40 -1.37 -8.71
N ILE A 97 -15.18 -0.85 -8.86
CA ILE A 97 -14.57 0.04 -7.88
C ILE A 97 -15.27 1.40 -7.86
N GLU A 98 -15.71 1.90 -9.01
CA GLU A 98 -16.54 3.11 -9.10
C GLU A 98 -17.91 2.93 -8.44
N GLU A 99 -18.58 1.80 -8.66
CA GLU A 99 -19.82 1.47 -7.94
C GLU A 99 -19.61 1.39 -6.43
N PHE A 100 -18.48 0.80 -6.00
CA PHE A 100 -18.12 0.73 -4.60
C PHE A 100 -17.93 2.14 -4.00
N LYS A 101 -17.17 3.02 -4.68
CA LYS A 101 -17.03 4.42 -4.27
C LYS A 101 -18.39 5.11 -4.12
N ALA A 102 -19.26 4.96 -5.11
CA ALA A 102 -20.59 5.56 -5.12
C ALA A 102 -21.49 5.05 -3.98
N LYS A 103 -21.30 3.80 -3.53
CA LYS A 103 -22.00 3.23 -2.36
C LYS A 103 -21.43 3.76 -1.05
N VAL A 104 -20.10 3.87 -0.94
CA VAL A 104 -19.41 4.38 0.26
C VAL A 104 -19.66 5.88 0.47
N GLU A 105 -19.67 6.68 -0.58
CA GLU A 105 -20.01 8.11 -0.51
C GLU A 105 -21.46 8.33 -0.04
N LYS A 106 -22.36 7.39 -0.31
CA LYS A 106 -23.75 7.44 0.16
C LYS A 106 -23.93 7.04 1.62
N THR A 107 -22.99 6.30 2.22
CA THR A 107 -23.06 5.87 3.62
C THR A 107 -22.38 6.81 4.60
N ASP A 108 -21.76 7.91 4.14
CA ASP A 108 -21.00 8.89 4.97
C ASP A 108 -19.88 8.25 5.84
N GLU A 109 -19.59 6.97 5.59
CA GLU A 109 -18.46 6.25 6.17
C GLU A 109 -17.22 6.65 5.38
N TYR A 110 -16.63 7.77 5.78
CA TYR A 110 -15.27 8.11 5.39
C TYR A 110 -14.39 6.89 5.71
N ILE A 111 -13.91 6.18 4.67
CA ILE A 111 -12.80 5.24 4.80
C ILE A 111 -11.56 6.08 5.09
N ARG A 112 -11.46 6.61 6.31
CA ARG A 112 -10.18 7.03 6.86
C ARG A 112 -9.37 5.77 6.89
N SER A 113 -8.32 5.69 6.08
CA SER A 113 -7.39 4.58 6.15
C SER A 113 -6.97 4.43 7.61
N THR A 114 -7.37 3.35 8.27
CA THR A 114 -6.79 2.96 9.56
C THR A 114 -5.41 2.37 9.33
N ILE A 115 -4.67 2.87 8.33
CA ILE A 115 -3.23 2.78 8.27
C ILE A 115 -2.75 3.62 9.45
N SER A 116 -2.78 3.00 10.62
CA SER A 116 -2.05 3.47 11.77
C SER A 116 -0.60 3.51 11.32
N LEU A 117 -0.05 4.73 11.24
CA LEU A 117 1.38 4.92 11.08
C LEU A 117 2.09 3.96 12.07
N PRO A 118 3.13 3.23 11.62
CA PRO A 118 3.89 2.36 12.51
C PRO A 118 4.26 3.15 13.77
N LYS A 119 4.15 2.55 14.96
CA LYS A 119 4.40 3.23 16.25
C LYS A 119 5.75 3.99 16.30
N ALA A 120 6.72 3.60 15.47
CA ALA A 120 7.97 4.31 15.26
C ALA A 120 7.80 5.78 14.80
N ALA A 121 6.82 6.06 13.93
CA ALA A 121 6.51 7.42 13.47
C ALA A 121 5.77 8.27 14.51
N LEU A 122 5.21 7.65 15.57
CA LEU A 122 4.54 8.34 16.67
C LEU A 122 5.48 8.61 17.87
N SER A 123 6.77 8.28 17.75
CA SER A 123 7.74 8.63 18.78
C SER A 123 7.96 10.16 18.78
N PRO A 124 7.69 10.86 19.89
CA PRO A 124 7.99 12.29 19.95
C PRO A 124 9.51 12.46 19.89
N PHE A 125 9.97 13.32 18.98
CA PHE A 125 11.32 13.87 18.93
C PHE A 125 11.63 14.63 20.24
N ASN A 126 11.85 13.91 21.33
CA ASN A 126 12.32 14.46 22.60
C ASN A 126 13.64 13.79 22.98
N SER A 127 14.71 14.14 22.27
CA SER A 127 16.04 14.29 22.86
C SER A 127 17.02 15.01 21.92
N LEU A 128 16.66 16.22 21.47
CA LEU A 128 17.72 17.21 21.28
C LEU A 128 18.20 17.60 22.68
N LYS A 129 19.15 16.82 23.21
CA LYS A 129 20.02 17.32 24.28
C LYS A 129 20.76 18.52 23.68
N ALA A 130 20.26 19.72 23.97
CA ALA A 130 21.04 20.93 23.87
C ALA A 130 22.35 20.67 24.64
N GLN A 131 23.46 20.64 23.92
CA GLN A 131 24.78 20.57 24.53
C GLN A 131 24.97 21.89 25.28
N GLY A 132 24.69 21.85 26.58
CA GLY A 132 24.90 22.97 27.48
C GLY A 132 26.37 23.33 27.47
N SER A 133 26.64 24.52 26.93
CA SER A 133 27.85 25.29 27.20
C SER A 133 28.10 25.35 28.71
N ARG A 134 29.17 24.70 29.16
CA ARG A 134 29.83 24.93 30.46
C ARG A 134 31.30 24.54 30.39
N ARG A 135 32.16 25.49 30.04
CA ARG A 135 33.15 26.13 30.93
C ARG A 135 34.15 26.92 30.09
#